data_AF-A0AAE1FI07-F1
#
_entry.id   AF-A0AAE1FI07-F1
#
_cell.length_a   1.000
_cell.length_b   1.000
_cell.length_c   1.000
_cell.angle_alpha   90.00
_cell.angle_beta   90.00
_cell.angle_gamma   90.00
#
_symmetry.space_group_name_H-M   'P 1'
#
loop_
_entity.id
_entity.type
_entity.pdbx_description
1 polymer ?
#
loop_
_entity_poly.entity_id
_entity_poly.type
_entity_poly.pdbx_seq_one_letter_code
_entity_poly.pdbx_strand_id
1 'polypeptide(L)'
;MCNAEAKTDVIKEEKTKESDIEDKKTRESAIGKSKTLATFIVSTLTSPNSSGDTKDPTEATLLRCVRLMMSRHEILLKGMMKRLGVTRETGYVSFVAVANQLFEIDAEGKVMVTWGRIIALYAFGARLAMYCQEKEMKDFCGTIAGFLGTYAAEVVTPFVIKSGGWTRLNEEFPAGDDLENKAWKFLTWTAIGLGLAATASFFTSH
;
A
#
# COMPACT_ATOMS: atom_id res chain seq x y z
N MET A 1 -35.70 28.91 -31.65
CA MET A 1 -34.29 28.61 -31.29
C MET A 1 -34.15 28.05 -29.85
N CYS A 2 -35.07 28.28 -28.91
CA CYS A 2 -34.97 27.78 -27.51
C CYS A 2 -35.01 26.25 -27.29
N ASN A 3 -35.40 25.43 -28.27
CA ASN A 3 -35.59 23.98 -28.05
C ASN A 3 -34.29 23.16 -28.16
N ALA A 4 -33.25 23.70 -28.82
CA ALA A 4 -31.97 23.02 -28.99
C ALA A 4 -31.02 23.25 -27.80
N GLU A 5 -31.08 24.42 -27.17
CA GLU A 5 -30.28 24.79 -26.00
C GLU A 5 -30.74 24.00 -24.76
N ALA A 6 -32.04 23.94 -24.48
CA ALA A 6 -32.60 23.14 -23.38
C ALA A 6 -32.28 21.65 -23.49
N LYS A 7 -32.26 21.09 -24.70
CA LYS A 7 -31.90 19.69 -24.93
C LYS A 7 -30.40 19.44 -24.71
N THR A 8 -29.56 20.43 -24.94
CA THR A 8 -28.10 20.35 -24.75
C THR A 8 -27.74 20.42 -23.27
N ASP A 9 -28.46 21.22 -22.48
CA ASP A 9 -28.21 21.36 -21.04
C ASP A 9 -28.65 20.12 -20.24
N VAL A 10 -29.78 19.51 -20.61
CA VAL A 10 -30.24 18.24 -20.00
C VAL A 10 -29.26 17.09 -20.28
N ILE A 11 -28.75 16.99 -21.51
CA ILE A 11 -27.77 15.96 -21.88
C ILE A 11 -26.43 16.16 -21.15
N LYS A 12 -25.99 17.42 -20.94
CA LYS A 12 -24.80 17.71 -20.15
C LYS A 12 -24.99 17.33 -18.68
N GLU A 13 -26.13 17.66 -18.09
CA GLU A 13 -26.43 17.38 -16.68
C GLU A 13 -26.56 15.88 -16.40
N GLU A 14 -27.17 15.12 -17.32
CA GLU A 14 -27.30 13.65 -17.24
C GLU A 14 -25.93 12.96 -17.39
N LYS A 15 -25.09 13.45 -18.30
CA LYS A 15 -23.72 12.96 -18.51
C LYS A 15 -22.77 13.28 -17.34
N THR A 16 -22.95 14.43 -16.68
CA THR A 16 -22.21 14.80 -15.46
C THR A 16 -22.64 13.93 -14.27
N LYS A 17 -23.94 13.66 -14.11
CA LYS A 17 -24.43 12.77 -13.06
C LYS A 17 -23.94 11.33 -13.25
N GLU A 18 -23.91 10.83 -14.49
CA GLU A 18 -23.44 9.48 -14.78
C GLU A 18 -21.92 9.34 -14.56
N SER A 19 -21.12 10.34 -14.96
CA SER A 19 -19.68 10.36 -14.64
C SER A 19 -19.40 10.41 -13.14
N ASP A 20 -20.17 11.21 -12.38
CA ASP A 20 -19.99 11.34 -10.93
C ASP A 20 -20.34 10.04 -10.18
N ILE A 21 -21.35 9.30 -10.67
CA ILE A 21 -21.76 8.00 -10.12
C ILE A 21 -20.71 6.93 -10.42
N GLU A 22 -20.19 6.88 -11.65
CA GLU A 22 -19.16 5.93 -12.07
C GLU A 22 -17.83 6.15 -11.32
N ASP A 23 -17.43 7.41 -11.15
CA ASP A 23 -16.24 7.79 -10.38
C ASP A 23 -16.38 7.43 -8.90
N LYS A 24 -17.56 7.65 -8.31
CA LYS A 24 -17.85 7.26 -6.93
C LYS A 24 -17.77 5.75 -6.74
N LYS A 25 -18.42 4.98 -7.62
CA LYS A 25 -18.42 3.51 -7.58
C LYS A 25 -17.01 2.93 -7.72
N THR A 26 -16.22 3.47 -8.65
CA THR A 26 -14.83 3.06 -8.86
C THR A 26 -13.97 3.33 -7.62
N ARG A 27 -14.14 4.50 -7.00
CA ARG A 27 -13.44 4.85 -5.76
C ARG A 27 -13.83 3.93 -4.59
N GLU A 28 -15.11 3.69 -4.37
CA GLU A 28 -15.59 2.80 -3.32
C GLU A 28 -15.08 1.36 -3.50
N SER A 29 -15.05 0.87 -4.74
CA SER A 29 -14.46 -0.44 -5.07
C SER A 29 -12.97 -0.50 -4.73
N ALA A 30 -12.19 0.52 -5.11
CA ALA A 30 -10.76 0.59 -4.83
C ALA A 30 -10.47 0.67 -3.32
N ILE A 31 -11.25 1.46 -2.58
CA ILE A 31 -11.17 1.56 -1.11
C ILE A 31 -11.47 0.21 -0.45
N GLY A 32 -12.58 -0.43 -0.86
CA GLY A 32 -12.96 -1.74 -0.36
C GLY A 32 -11.84 -2.76 -0.60
N LYS A 33 -11.26 -2.74 -1.81
CA LYS A 33 -10.17 -3.62 -2.17
C LYS A 33 -8.91 -3.41 -1.33
N SER A 34 -8.50 -2.17 -1.07
CA SER A 34 -7.35 -1.86 -0.20
C SER A 34 -7.50 -2.48 1.19
N LYS A 35 -8.70 -2.41 1.77
CA LYS A 35 -9.01 -2.99 3.09
C LYS A 35 -9.02 -4.51 3.05
N THR A 36 -9.66 -5.13 2.06
CA THR A 36 -9.65 -6.59 1.89
C THR A 36 -8.24 -7.14 1.74
N LEU A 37 -7.41 -6.49 0.91
CA LEU A 37 -6.00 -6.87 0.74
C LEU A 37 -5.23 -6.77 2.06
N ALA A 38 -5.47 -5.74 2.89
CA ALA A 38 -4.77 -5.57 4.16
C ALA A 38 -5.12 -6.70 5.13
N THR A 39 -6.42 -7.01 5.24
CA THR A 39 -6.90 -8.13 6.05
C THR A 39 -6.34 -9.45 5.55
N PHE A 40 -6.37 -9.71 4.25
CA PHE A 40 -5.83 -10.93 3.66
C PHE A 40 -4.33 -11.10 3.98
N ILE A 41 -3.51 -10.10 3.66
CA ILE A 41 -2.06 -10.16 3.87
C ILE A 41 -1.70 -10.38 5.33
N VAL A 42 -2.28 -9.59 6.24
CA VAL A 42 -1.99 -9.72 7.68
C VAL A 42 -2.43 -11.08 8.18
N SER A 43 -3.67 -11.48 7.90
CA SER A 43 -4.22 -12.75 8.39
C SER A 43 -3.43 -13.96 7.89
N THR A 44 -3.04 -13.96 6.61
CA THR A 44 -2.23 -15.03 6.01
C THR A 44 -0.84 -15.09 6.64
N LEU A 45 -0.16 -13.96 6.86
CA LEU A 45 1.22 -13.96 7.34
C LEU A 45 1.35 -14.13 8.86
N THR A 46 0.29 -13.85 9.64
CA THR A 46 0.25 -14.14 11.08
C THR A 46 -0.29 -15.53 11.41
N SER A 47 -0.83 -16.26 10.43
CA SER A 47 -1.40 -17.59 10.64
C SER A 47 -0.36 -18.67 10.31
N PRO A 48 0.09 -19.49 11.28
CA PRO A 48 1.16 -20.46 11.06
C PRO A 48 0.85 -21.56 10.04
N ASN A 49 -0.44 -21.79 9.73
CA ASN A 49 -0.90 -22.85 8.82
C ASN A 49 -1.50 -22.31 7.50
N SER A 50 -1.43 -21.00 7.24
CA SER A 50 -2.00 -20.45 6.01
C SER A 50 -1.00 -20.55 4.84
N SER A 51 -1.34 -21.37 3.84
CA SER A 51 -0.61 -21.38 2.55
C SER A 51 -0.72 -20.03 1.83
N GLY A 52 -1.80 -19.30 2.09
CA GLY A 52 -2.17 -18.08 1.36
C GLY A 52 -2.84 -18.38 0.03
N ASP A 53 -3.41 -19.57 -0.13
CA ASP A 53 -4.15 -19.94 -1.34
C ASP A 53 -5.37 -19.03 -1.50
N THR A 54 -5.46 -18.38 -2.66
CA THR A 54 -6.53 -17.47 -3.01
C THR A 54 -6.89 -17.62 -4.48
N LYS A 55 -8.16 -17.37 -4.81
CA LYS A 55 -8.64 -17.32 -6.20
C LYS A 55 -8.43 -15.94 -6.82
N ASP A 56 -8.09 -14.93 -6.02
CA ASP A 56 -7.85 -13.59 -6.51
C ASP A 56 -6.38 -13.41 -6.93
N PRO A 57 -6.12 -13.14 -8.23
CA PRO A 57 -4.76 -12.93 -8.71
C PRO A 57 -4.07 -11.74 -8.04
N THR A 58 -4.81 -10.71 -7.64
CA THR A 58 -4.26 -9.52 -6.98
C THR A 58 -3.74 -9.85 -5.59
N GLU A 59 -4.51 -10.61 -4.82
CA GLU A 59 -4.10 -11.12 -3.51
C GLU A 59 -2.87 -12.01 -3.63
N ALA A 60 -2.84 -12.92 -4.61
CA ALA A 60 -1.70 -13.79 -4.88
C ALA A 60 -0.44 -13.00 -5.25
N THR A 61 -0.55 -12.02 -6.15
CA THR A 61 0.57 -11.17 -6.57
C THR A 61 1.09 -10.32 -5.42
N LEU A 62 0.19 -9.66 -4.67
CA LEU A 62 0.58 -8.84 -3.53
C LEU A 62 1.26 -9.67 -2.45
N LEU A 63 0.70 -10.83 -2.09
CA LEU A 63 1.28 -11.72 -1.08
C LEU A 63 2.67 -12.20 -1.48
N ARG A 64 2.86 -12.58 -2.73
CA ARG A 64 4.17 -12.96 -3.25
C ARG A 64 5.17 -11.81 -3.16
N CYS A 65 4.79 -10.61 -3.59
CA CYS A 65 5.65 -9.43 -3.51
C CYS A 65 5.97 -9.03 -2.07
N VAL A 66 5.00 -9.11 -1.17
CA VAL A 66 5.18 -8.85 0.27
C VAL A 66 6.14 -9.87 0.89
N ARG A 67 5.97 -11.16 0.62
CA ARG A 67 6.89 -12.21 1.10
C ARG A 67 8.32 -11.97 0.62
N LEU A 68 8.49 -11.59 -0.65
CA LEU A 68 9.79 -11.22 -1.22
C LEU A 68 10.40 -9.98 -0.53
N MET A 69 9.60 -8.92 -0.33
CA MET A 69 10.03 -7.72 0.38
C MET A 69 10.49 -8.04 1.82
N MET A 70 9.71 -8.86 2.53
CA MET A 70 10.01 -9.24 3.91
C MET A 70 11.26 -10.11 4.03
N SER A 71 11.50 -11.04 3.11
CA SER A 71 12.69 -11.89 3.14
C SER A 71 13.96 -11.11 2.80
N ARG A 72 13.91 -10.21 1.81
CA ARG A 72 15.08 -9.45 1.35
C ARG A 72 15.47 -8.31 2.30
N HIS A 73 14.49 -7.67 2.94
CA HIS A 73 14.72 -6.61 3.92
C HIS A 73 14.48 -7.06 5.36
N GLU A 74 14.63 -8.36 5.62
CA GLU A 74 14.35 -8.95 6.92
C GLU A 74 15.07 -8.19 8.05
N ILE A 75 16.38 -8.01 7.94
CA ILE A 75 17.22 -7.33 8.94
C ILE A 75 16.70 -5.92 9.24
N LEU A 76 16.41 -5.14 8.18
CA LEU A 76 15.92 -3.77 8.29
C LEU A 76 14.56 -3.73 9.00
N LEU A 77 13.62 -4.56 8.56
CA LEU A 77 12.28 -4.62 9.15
C LEU A 77 12.33 -5.10 10.60
N LYS A 78 13.13 -6.12 10.94
CA LYS A 78 13.34 -6.54 12.33
C LYS A 78 13.91 -5.39 13.18
N GLY A 79 14.89 -4.67 12.64
CA GLY A 79 15.50 -3.51 13.29
C GLY A 79 14.51 -2.38 13.55
N MET A 80 13.66 -2.06 12.57
CA MET A 80 12.59 -1.07 12.73
C MET A 80 11.61 -1.47 13.84
N MET A 81 11.15 -2.73 13.87
CA MET A 81 10.22 -3.19 14.92
C MET A 81 10.81 -3.04 16.33
N LYS A 82 12.11 -3.32 16.50
CA LYS A 82 12.82 -3.13 17.77
C LYS A 82 12.93 -1.65 18.16
N ARG A 83 13.19 -0.77 17.20
CA ARG A 83 13.34 0.68 17.43
C ARG A 83 12.00 1.38 17.70
N LEU A 84 10.92 0.92 17.08
CA LEU A 84 9.59 1.49 17.24
C LEU A 84 9.03 1.32 18.65
N GLY A 85 9.62 0.45 19.48
CA GLY A 85 9.19 0.25 20.87
C GLY A 85 7.68 -0.01 20.96
N VAL A 86 7.17 -0.84 20.05
CA VAL A 86 5.72 -0.99 19.83
C VAL A 86 5.05 -1.48 21.10
N THR A 87 4.19 -0.64 21.67
CA THR A 87 3.27 -0.98 22.77
C THR A 87 1.83 -0.94 22.26
N ARG A 88 0.87 -1.40 23.06
CA ARG A 88 -0.56 -1.40 22.66
C ARG A 88 -1.05 0.03 22.43
N GLU A 89 -0.51 0.97 23.20
CA GLU A 89 -0.91 2.37 23.27
C GLU A 89 -0.27 3.19 22.14
N THR A 90 0.97 2.84 21.74
CA THR A 90 1.73 3.60 20.73
C THR A 90 1.70 2.99 19.33
N GLY A 91 1.24 1.75 19.18
CA GLY A 91 1.39 1.01 17.92
C GLY A 91 0.75 1.67 16.70
N TYR A 92 -0.41 2.35 16.85
CA TYR A 92 -1.03 3.10 15.75
C TYR A 92 -0.18 4.31 15.34
N VAL A 93 0.25 5.11 16.31
CA VAL A 93 1.06 6.32 16.06
C VAL A 93 2.40 5.94 15.43
N SER A 94 3.04 4.90 15.95
CA SER A 94 4.27 4.33 15.39
C SER A 94 4.08 3.80 13.97
N PHE A 95 2.94 3.14 13.68
CA PHE A 95 2.61 2.70 12.33
C PHE A 95 2.47 3.88 11.36
N VAL A 96 1.65 4.87 11.71
CA VAL A 96 1.38 6.05 10.87
C VAL A 96 2.67 6.84 10.62
N ALA A 97 3.52 7.00 11.63
CA ALA A 97 4.79 7.70 11.49
C ALA A 97 5.69 7.06 10.42
N VAL A 98 5.82 5.73 10.44
CA VAL A 98 6.62 5.00 9.43
C VAL A 98 5.93 4.99 8.07
N ALA A 99 4.61 4.82 8.04
CA ALA A 99 3.86 4.84 6.78
C ALA A 99 4.00 6.19 6.08
N ASN A 100 3.93 7.31 6.83
CA ASN A 100 4.15 8.64 6.27
C ASN A 100 5.58 8.86 5.77
N GLN A 101 6.58 8.31 6.45
CA GLN A 101 7.97 8.32 5.96
C GLN A 101 8.14 7.52 4.67
N LEU A 102 7.34 6.48 4.46
CA LEU A 102 7.39 5.69 3.23
C LEU A 102 6.81 6.45 2.03
N PHE A 103 5.83 7.31 2.26
CA PHE A 103 5.19 8.14 1.24
C PHE A 103 5.61 9.60 1.39
N GLU A 104 6.91 9.85 1.17
CA GLU A 104 7.46 11.20 1.16
C GLU A 104 6.78 12.09 0.12
N ILE A 105 6.78 13.38 0.42
CA ILE A 105 6.28 14.44 -0.44
C ILE A 105 7.44 14.90 -1.33
N ASP A 106 7.21 15.05 -2.63
CA ASP A 106 8.20 15.61 -3.56
C ASP A 106 8.40 17.13 -3.34
N ALA A 107 9.34 17.71 -4.09
CA ALA A 107 9.64 19.14 -4.03
C ALA A 107 8.43 20.02 -4.42
N GLU A 108 7.48 19.45 -5.17
CA GLU A 108 6.27 20.06 -5.66
C GLU A 108 5.06 19.88 -4.72
N GLY A 109 5.25 19.28 -3.54
CA GLY A 109 4.20 19.13 -2.53
C GLY A 109 3.27 17.93 -2.75
N LYS A 110 3.64 16.96 -3.60
CA LYS A 110 2.84 15.79 -3.96
C LYS A 110 3.37 14.51 -3.31
N VAL A 111 2.45 13.74 -2.74
CA VAL A 111 2.74 12.42 -2.17
C VAL A 111 3.21 11.46 -3.27
N MET A 112 4.44 10.96 -3.13
CA MET A 112 5.03 10.02 -4.07
C MET A 112 4.58 8.60 -3.76
N VAL A 113 3.49 8.17 -4.40
CA VAL A 113 2.96 6.81 -4.32
C VAL A 113 3.42 6.01 -5.54
N THR A 114 4.02 4.85 -5.30
CA THR A 114 4.38 3.85 -6.33
C THR A 114 3.92 2.47 -5.88
N TRP A 115 3.71 1.55 -6.82
CA TRP A 115 3.40 0.15 -6.48
C TRP A 115 4.44 -0.49 -5.55
N GLY A 116 5.71 -0.14 -5.71
CA GLY A 116 6.77 -0.61 -4.81
C GLY A 116 6.63 -0.11 -3.37
N ARG A 117 6.30 1.18 -3.18
CA ARG A 117 6.03 1.75 -1.85
C ARG A 117 4.74 1.17 -1.24
N ILE A 118 3.73 0.89 -2.06
CA ILE A 118 2.53 0.17 -1.62
C ILE A 118 2.91 -1.22 -1.11
N ILE A 119 3.67 -2.01 -1.87
CA ILE A 119 4.14 -3.33 -1.43
C ILE A 119 4.93 -3.22 -0.11
N ALA A 120 5.82 -2.22 0.02
CA ALA A 120 6.58 -1.98 1.24
C ALA A 120 5.69 -1.64 2.44
N LEU A 121 4.62 -0.87 2.25
CA LEU A 121 3.65 -0.54 3.30
C LEU A 121 2.98 -1.82 3.83
N TYR A 122 2.51 -2.68 2.93
CA TYR A 122 1.86 -3.94 3.31
C TYR A 122 2.84 -4.90 3.99
N ALA A 123 4.09 -4.96 3.52
CA ALA A 123 5.14 -5.75 4.17
C ALA A 123 5.48 -5.25 5.58
N PHE A 124 5.56 -3.93 5.76
CA PHE A 124 5.77 -3.31 7.06
C PHE A 124 4.61 -3.62 8.01
N GLY A 125 3.36 -3.42 7.57
CA GLY A 125 2.17 -3.73 8.37
C GLY A 125 2.07 -5.20 8.77
N ALA A 126 2.34 -6.13 7.84
CA ALA A 126 2.39 -7.55 8.13
C ALA A 126 3.47 -7.91 9.15
N ARG A 127 4.69 -7.37 8.99
CA ARG A 127 5.77 -7.60 9.94
C ARG A 127 5.46 -7.05 11.33
N LEU A 128 4.81 -5.89 11.40
CA LEU A 128 4.35 -5.28 12.64
C LEU A 128 3.32 -6.18 13.35
N ALA A 129 2.36 -6.73 12.60
CA ALA A 129 1.38 -7.66 13.15
C ALA A 129 2.05 -8.95 13.69
N MET A 130 3.00 -9.53 12.94
CA MET A 130 3.78 -10.68 13.41
C MET A 130 4.58 -10.34 14.68
N TYR A 131 5.20 -9.17 14.73
CA TYR A 131 5.94 -8.73 15.92
C TYR A 131 5.04 -8.60 17.15
N CYS A 132 3.81 -8.10 16.98
CA CYS A 132 2.82 -8.03 18.06
C CYS A 132 2.39 -9.44 18.53
N GLN A 133 2.25 -10.39 17.60
CA GLN A 133 1.94 -11.78 17.93
C GLN A 133 3.08 -12.46 18.71
N GLU A 134 4.33 -12.23 18.31
CA GLU A 134 5.55 -12.70 19.02
C GLU A 134 5.64 -12.15 20.45
N LYS A 135 5.01 -11.00 20.73
CA LYS A 135 4.95 -10.34 22.05
C LYS A 135 3.66 -10.63 22.82
N GLU A 136 2.90 -11.63 22.40
CA GLU A 136 1.62 -12.04 22.99
C GLU A 136 0.52 -10.96 22.99
N MET A 137 0.66 -9.92 22.16
CA MET A 137 -0.33 -8.85 21.99
C MET A 137 -1.36 -9.22 20.91
N LYS A 138 -1.96 -10.41 21.02
CA LYS A 138 -2.82 -11.00 19.97
C LYS A 138 -4.05 -10.14 19.64
N ASP A 139 -4.64 -9.49 20.64
CA ASP A 139 -5.78 -8.58 20.46
C ASP A 139 -5.44 -7.37 19.57
N PHE A 140 -4.15 -7.00 19.52
CA PHE A 140 -3.68 -5.87 18.72
C PHE A 140 -3.42 -6.23 17.26
N CYS A 141 -3.18 -7.51 16.94
CA CYS A 141 -2.88 -7.94 15.56
C CYS A 141 -4.04 -7.66 14.59
N GLY A 142 -5.28 -7.92 14.99
CA GLY A 142 -6.46 -7.60 14.18
C GLY A 142 -6.62 -6.09 13.96
N THR A 143 -6.17 -5.30 14.92
CA THR A 143 -6.18 -3.84 14.85
C THR A 143 -5.18 -3.32 13.81
N ILE A 144 -4.01 -3.96 13.66
CA ILE A 144 -3.01 -3.60 12.63
C ILE A 144 -3.56 -3.75 11.21
N ALA A 145 -4.34 -4.82 10.93
CA ALA A 145 -4.97 -4.98 9.62
C ALA A 145 -5.94 -3.84 9.31
N GLY A 146 -6.72 -3.41 10.30
CA GLY A 146 -7.62 -2.26 10.20
C GLY A 146 -6.88 -0.94 9.94
N PHE A 147 -5.77 -0.70 10.64
CA PHE A 147 -4.92 0.48 10.44
C PHE A 147 -4.31 0.51 9.05
N LEU A 148 -3.72 -0.61 8.62
CA LEU A 148 -3.14 -0.76 7.30
C LEU A 148 -4.18 -0.53 6.20
N GLY A 149 -5.35 -1.15 6.32
CA GLY A 149 -6.43 -1.02 5.34
C GLY A 149 -6.99 0.41 5.27
N THR A 150 -7.12 1.09 6.41
CA THR A 150 -7.60 2.47 6.46
C THR A 150 -6.59 3.43 5.84
N TYR A 151 -5.31 3.31 6.24
CA TYR A 151 -4.24 4.13 5.67
C TYR A 151 -4.11 3.92 4.15
N ALA A 152 -4.13 2.67 3.68
CA ALA A 152 -4.09 2.37 2.25
C ALA A 152 -5.33 2.91 1.51
N ALA A 153 -6.53 2.82 2.11
CA ALA A 153 -7.73 3.38 1.52
C ALA A 153 -7.65 4.91 1.35
N GLU A 154 -6.98 5.62 2.26
CA GLU A 154 -6.83 7.07 2.20
C GLU A 154 -5.70 7.51 1.27
N VAL A 155 -4.50 6.95 1.44
CA VAL A 155 -3.27 7.43 0.79
C VAL A 155 -3.04 6.79 -0.56
N VAL A 156 -3.38 5.51 -0.71
CA VAL A 156 -3.01 4.71 -1.90
C VAL A 156 -4.10 4.75 -2.97
N THR A 157 -5.37 4.84 -2.59
CA THR A 157 -6.52 4.82 -3.51
C THR A 157 -6.42 5.82 -4.67
N PRO A 158 -6.02 7.10 -4.48
CA PRO A 158 -5.95 8.04 -5.60
C PRO A 158 -4.97 7.58 -6.69
N PHE A 159 -3.82 7.03 -6.29
CA PHE A 159 -2.84 6.45 -7.21
C PHE A 159 -3.41 5.21 -7.91
N VAL A 160 -4.01 4.30 -7.15
CA VAL A 160 -4.58 3.05 -7.69
C VAL A 160 -5.63 3.33 -8.76
N ILE A 161 -6.56 4.26 -8.52
CA ILE A 161 -7.57 4.64 -9.51
C ILE A 161 -6.89 5.18 -10.77
N LYS A 162 -5.93 6.10 -10.60
CA LYS A 162 -5.19 6.70 -11.73
C LYS A 162 -4.41 5.65 -12.55
N SER A 163 -3.90 4.61 -11.90
CA SER A 163 -3.18 3.53 -12.58
C SER A 163 -4.10 2.60 -13.36
N GLY A 164 -5.42 2.61 -13.10
CA GLY A 164 -6.39 1.69 -13.70
C GLY A 164 -6.85 0.56 -12.78
N GLY A 165 -6.70 0.74 -11.46
CA GLY A 165 -7.16 -0.19 -10.44
C GLY A 165 -6.08 -1.15 -9.93
N TRP A 166 -6.46 -1.93 -8.92
CA TRP A 166 -5.57 -2.89 -8.27
C TRP A 166 -5.10 -4.03 -9.18
N THR A 167 -5.85 -4.33 -10.25
CA THR A 167 -5.48 -5.37 -11.22
C THR A 167 -4.15 -5.07 -11.93
N ARG A 168 -3.77 -3.79 -12.04
CA ARG A 168 -2.50 -3.34 -12.62
C ARG A 168 -1.28 -3.84 -11.86
N LEU A 169 -1.42 -4.14 -10.57
CA LEU A 169 -0.36 -4.76 -9.80
C LEU A 169 0.11 -6.08 -10.44
N ASN A 170 -0.82 -6.84 -11.04
CA ASN A 170 -0.50 -8.12 -11.69
C ASN A 170 0.31 -7.94 -12.98
N GLU A 171 0.08 -6.84 -13.69
CA GLU A 171 0.78 -6.49 -14.94
C GLU A 171 2.19 -5.96 -14.65
N GLU A 172 2.32 -5.13 -13.61
CA GLU A 172 3.59 -4.57 -13.14
C GLU A 172 4.48 -5.65 -12.48
N PHE A 173 3.86 -6.65 -11.86
CA PHE A 173 4.55 -7.73 -11.16
C PHE A 173 4.06 -9.13 -11.59
N PRO A 174 4.29 -9.55 -12.84
CA PRO A 174 3.84 -10.85 -13.35
C PRO A 174 4.47 -12.04 -12.60
N ALA A 175 3.81 -13.20 -12.64
CA ALA A 175 4.35 -14.43 -12.08
C ALA A 175 5.36 -15.08 -13.05
N GLY A 176 6.65 -15.08 -12.70
CA GLY A 176 7.72 -15.74 -13.48
C GLY A 176 9.11 -15.48 -12.90
N ASP A 177 10.11 -16.30 -13.27
CA ASP A 177 11.51 -16.22 -12.78
C ASP A 177 12.18 -14.87 -13.10
N ASP A 178 11.75 -14.21 -14.17
CA ASP A 178 12.24 -12.89 -14.57
C ASP A 178 11.83 -11.77 -13.58
N LEU A 179 10.81 -12.02 -12.74
CA LEU A 179 10.36 -11.07 -11.71
C LEU A 179 11.40 -10.92 -10.60
N GLU A 180 12.06 -12.01 -10.18
CA GLU A 180 13.01 -11.97 -9.08
C GLU A 180 14.21 -11.06 -9.38
N ASN A 181 14.60 -10.91 -10.65
CA ASN A 181 15.74 -10.08 -11.03
C ASN A 181 15.35 -8.72 -11.61
N LYS A 182 14.35 -8.61 -12.51
CA LYS A 182 14.00 -7.33 -13.16
C LYS A 182 13.07 -6.48 -12.31
N ALA A 183 11.99 -7.06 -11.81
CA ALA A 183 11.07 -6.29 -10.97
C ALA A 183 11.66 -6.01 -9.59
N TRP A 184 12.57 -6.84 -9.08
CA TRP A 184 13.34 -6.48 -7.89
C TRP A 184 14.32 -5.33 -8.14
N LYS A 185 15.03 -5.29 -9.28
CA LYS A 185 15.83 -4.12 -9.68
C LYS A 185 14.96 -2.87 -9.74
N PHE A 186 13.75 -2.97 -10.29
CA PHE A 186 12.79 -1.87 -10.33
C PHE A 186 12.26 -1.47 -8.94
N LEU A 187 11.93 -2.45 -8.09
CA LEU A 187 11.42 -2.28 -6.73
C LEU A 187 12.47 -1.70 -5.79
N THR A 188 13.73 -2.14 -5.89
CA THR A 188 14.85 -1.59 -5.13
C THR A 188 15.25 -0.20 -5.60
N TRP A 189 15.25 0.09 -6.90
CA TRP A 189 15.57 1.44 -7.37
C TRP A 189 14.51 2.46 -6.96
N THR A 190 13.24 2.06 -6.97
CA THR A 190 12.11 2.90 -6.53
C THR A 190 11.98 3.01 -5.00
N ALA A 191 12.44 2.02 -4.23
CA ALA A 191 12.42 2.04 -2.77
C ALA A 191 13.68 2.69 -2.15
N ILE A 192 14.87 2.47 -2.72
CA ILE A 192 16.15 3.00 -2.22
C ILE A 192 16.41 4.42 -2.72
N GLY A 193 15.81 4.83 -3.85
CA GLY A 193 16.04 6.15 -4.45
C GLY A 193 15.70 7.36 -3.58
N LEU A 194 14.98 7.20 -2.47
CA LEU A 194 14.60 8.32 -1.59
C LEU A 194 14.80 8.09 -0.08
N GLY A 195 15.02 6.86 0.41
CA GLY A 195 15.16 6.60 1.86
C GLY A 195 16.54 6.87 2.47
N LEU A 196 17.58 7.12 1.67
CA LEU A 196 18.96 7.31 2.15
C LEU A 196 19.69 8.53 1.55
N ALA A 197 19.03 9.38 0.75
CA ALA A 197 19.64 10.65 0.34
C ALA A 197 19.68 11.67 1.49
N ALA A 198 18.81 11.52 2.51
CA ALA A 198 18.75 12.44 3.65
C ALA A 198 19.85 12.24 4.71
N THR A 199 20.70 11.21 4.63
CA THR A 199 21.83 11.04 5.56
C THR A 199 23.18 11.44 4.98
N ALA A 200 23.28 11.70 3.67
CA ALA A 200 24.54 12.13 3.05
C ALA A 200 24.80 13.64 3.16
N SER A 201 23.79 14.46 3.49
CA SER A 201 23.96 15.92 3.58
C SER A 201 24.28 16.44 4.98
N PHE A 202 24.40 15.58 5.99
CA PHE A 202 24.78 15.99 7.35
C PHE A 202 26.28 15.83 7.66
N PHE A 203 27.09 15.35 6.73
CA PHE A 203 28.55 15.28 6.87
C PHE A 203 29.27 15.84 5.65
N THR A 204 29.07 17.12 5.35
CA THR A 204 30.10 17.93 4.70
C THR A 204 30.01 19.34 5.27
N SER A 205 30.40 19.48 6.55
CA SER A 205 30.93 20.75 7.04
C SER A 205 32.45 20.60 7.12
N HIS A 206 33.17 21.29 6.24
CA HIS A 206 34.40 21.95 6.62
C HIS A 206 34.68 23.13 5.68
#